data_AF-A0ABD5N0F0-F1
#
_entry.id   AF-A0ABD5N0F0-F1
#
_cell.length_a   1.000
_cell.length_b   1.000
_cell.length_c   1.000
_cell.angle_alpha   90.00
_cell.angle_beta   90.00
_cell.angle_gamma   90.00
#
_symmetry.space_group_name_H-M   'P 1'
#
loop_
_entity.id
_entity.type
_entity.pdbx_description
1 polymer ?
#
loop_
_entity_poly.entity_id
_entity_poly.type
_entity_poly.pdbx_seq_one_letter_code
_entity_poly.pdbx_strand_id
1 'polypeptide(L)'
;MKYTSVYYLIPTCLLMELSQFIFIILPLAIIISILVVVVFYLAKKNEESEYEKEIKKLRQLLLKGKLDKRQFLHIRDNLKMEDLFADETERLDNMLKHKKMDSDTYVRMKKILEMRFTERLEKINQKYNFAKSTV
;
A
#
# COMPACT_ATOMS: atom_id res chain seq x y z
N MET A 1 -25.76 57.67 -37.16
CA MET A 1 -24.76 56.64 -37.51
C MET A 1 -23.66 56.65 -36.47
N LYS A 2 -23.60 55.64 -35.60
CA LYS A 2 -22.57 55.49 -34.56
C LYS A 2 -21.98 54.09 -34.67
N TYR A 3 -20.81 53.96 -35.28
CA TYR A 3 -19.98 52.76 -35.23
C TYR A 3 -18.52 53.16 -35.12
N THR A 4 -18.13 53.61 -33.93
CA THR A 4 -16.73 53.86 -33.58
C THR A 4 -16.60 53.80 -32.07
N SER A 5 -16.43 52.59 -31.51
CA SER A 5 -15.78 52.36 -30.19
C SER A 5 -16.02 50.93 -29.69
N VAL A 6 -15.55 49.90 -30.41
CA VAL A 6 -15.47 48.54 -29.83
C VAL A 6 -14.12 47.86 -30.10
N TYR A 7 -13.28 48.39 -30.98
CA TYR A 7 -12.02 47.75 -31.37
C TYR A 7 -10.80 48.05 -30.49
N TYR A 8 -10.94 48.83 -29.41
CA TYR A 8 -9.79 49.23 -28.56
C TYR A 8 -9.71 48.53 -27.20
N LEU A 9 -10.63 47.62 -26.87
CA LEU A 9 -10.64 46.95 -25.56
C LEU A 9 -10.02 45.54 -25.55
N ILE A 10 -9.66 45.00 -26.72
CA ILE A 10 -9.06 43.65 -26.83
C ILE A 10 -7.51 43.65 -26.75
N PRO A 11 -6.74 44.67 -27.21
CA PRO A 11 -5.29 44.53 -27.23
C PRO A 11 -4.59 44.92 -25.91
N THR A 12 -5.28 45.52 -24.93
CA THR A 12 -4.62 46.03 -23.72
C THR A 12 -4.45 44.99 -22.60
N CYS A 13 -5.22 43.90 -22.57
CA CYS A 13 -4.99 42.79 -21.63
C CYS A 13 -3.90 41.80 -22.11
N LEU A 14 -3.49 41.87 -23.38
CA LEU A 14 -2.45 41.02 -23.97
C LEU A 14 -1.02 41.58 -23.75
N LEU A 15 -0.91 42.77 -23.16
CA LEU A 15 0.33 43.51 -22.91
C LEU A 15 0.66 43.68 -21.41
N MET A 16 -0.04 42.97 -20.52
CA MET A 16 0.50 42.75 -19.18
C MET A 16 1.57 41.67 -19.31
N GLU A 17 2.82 42.06 -19.07
CA GLU A 17 4.03 41.39 -19.54
C GLU A 17 3.96 39.87 -19.44
N LEU A 18 4.20 39.18 -20.56
CA LEU A 18 4.41 37.73 -20.63
C LEU A 18 5.37 37.25 -19.51
N SER A 19 6.30 38.12 -19.11
CA SER A 19 7.23 37.94 -17.99
C SER A 19 6.51 37.69 -16.66
N GLN A 20 5.51 38.49 -16.29
CA GLN A 20 4.79 38.44 -15.02
C GLN A 20 3.83 37.25 -14.95
N PHE A 21 3.19 36.93 -16.08
CA PHE A 21 2.34 35.74 -16.20
C PHE A 21 3.16 34.45 -15.99
N ILE A 22 4.32 34.34 -16.65
CA ILE A 22 5.24 33.21 -16.47
C ILE A 22 5.80 33.19 -15.04
N PHE A 23 6.16 34.35 -14.47
CA PHE A 23 6.76 34.42 -13.13
C PHE A 23 5.81 33.97 -12.01
N ILE A 24 4.49 34.07 -12.19
CA ILE A 24 3.49 33.63 -11.21
C ILE A 24 3.04 32.19 -11.49
N ILE A 25 2.82 31.84 -12.77
CA ILE A 25 2.23 30.54 -13.13
C ILE A 25 3.27 29.42 -13.11
N LEU A 26 4.52 29.70 -13.47
CA LEU A 26 5.59 28.71 -13.44
C LEU A 26 5.85 28.16 -12.02
N PRO A 27 6.09 28.99 -10.98
CA PRO A 27 6.27 28.46 -9.63
C PRO A 27 4.98 27.83 -9.08
N LEU A 28 3.80 28.33 -9.45
CA LEU A 28 2.54 27.73 -9.04
C LEU A 28 2.38 26.32 -9.64
N ALA A 29 2.70 26.13 -10.92
CA ALA A 29 2.68 24.83 -11.57
C ALA A 29 3.70 23.86 -10.94
N ILE A 30 4.89 24.35 -10.58
CA ILE A 30 5.89 23.55 -9.85
C ILE A 30 5.33 23.09 -8.50
N ILE A 31 4.75 23.99 -7.70
CA ILE A 31 4.14 23.65 -6.41
C ILE A 31 3.02 22.62 -6.58
N ILE A 32 2.14 22.80 -7.57
CA ILE A 32 1.06 21.85 -7.87
C ILE A 32 1.64 20.49 -8.26
N SER A 33 2.68 20.45 -9.11
CA SER A 33 3.32 19.20 -9.51
C SER A 33 3.95 18.46 -8.32
N ILE A 34 4.63 19.18 -7.41
CA ILE A 34 5.20 18.60 -6.19
C ILE A 34 4.07 18.08 -5.30
N LEU A 35 2.98 18.83 -5.16
CA LEU A 35 1.82 18.41 -4.38
C LEU A 35 1.22 17.12 -4.94
N VAL A 36 1.04 17.02 -6.26
CA VAL A 36 0.54 15.81 -6.93
C VAL A 36 1.47 14.63 -6.70
N VAL A 37 2.79 14.82 -6.82
CA VAL A 37 3.78 13.76 -6.55
C VAL A 37 3.73 13.31 -5.09
N VAL A 38 3.62 14.25 -4.14
CA VAL A 38 3.54 13.94 -2.70
C VAL A 38 2.24 13.22 -2.38
N VAL A 39 1.10 13.67 -2.90
CA VAL A 39 -0.20 13.02 -2.71
C VAL A 39 -0.19 11.61 -3.32
N PHE A 40 0.37 11.46 -4.53
CA PHE A 40 0.48 10.15 -5.17
C PHE A 40 1.44 9.22 -4.39
N TYR A 41 2.55 9.75 -3.87
CA TYR A 41 3.48 9.00 -3.03
C TYR A 41 2.84 8.60 -1.68
N LEU A 42 2.08 9.49 -1.05
CA LEU A 42 1.35 9.21 0.18
C LEU A 42 0.22 8.22 -0.04
N ALA A 43 -0.53 8.35 -1.14
CA ALA A 43 -1.57 7.39 -1.54
C ALA A 43 -0.97 6.01 -1.75
N LYS A 44 0.12 5.92 -2.54
CA LYS A 44 0.84 4.67 -2.77
C LYS A 44 1.43 4.06 -1.49
N LYS A 45 1.89 4.89 -0.54
CA LYS A 45 2.41 4.44 0.76
C LYS A 45 1.30 3.97 1.71
N ASN A 46 0.09 4.51 1.56
CA ASN A 46 -1.09 4.06 2.31
C ASN A 46 -1.64 2.74 1.77
N GLU A 47 -1.43 2.44 0.49
CA GLU A 47 -1.74 1.14 -0.12
C GLU A 47 -0.70 0.05 0.17
N GLU A 48 0.48 0.38 0.71
CA GLU A 48 1.41 -0.65 1.16
C GLU A 48 0.79 -1.43 2.32
N SER A 49 0.45 -2.70 2.03
CA SER A 49 -0.07 -3.64 3.02
C SER A 49 0.89 -3.71 4.22
N GLU A 50 0.35 -3.97 5.40
CA GLU A 50 1.16 -4.10 6.61
C GLU A 50 2.29 -5.11 6.43
N TYR A 51 2.01 -6.19 5.70
CA TYR A 51 3.00 -7.18 5.26
C TYR A 51 4.19 -6.58 4.49
N GLU A 52 3.96 -5.69 3.51
CA GLU A 52 5.08 -5.07 2.77
C GLU A 52 5.95 -4.18 3.66
N LYS A 53 5.32 -3.43 4.58
CA LYS A 53 6.04 -2.58 5.54
C LYS A 53 6.91 -3.42 6.47
N GLU A 54 6.40 -4.54 6.95
CA GLU A 54 7.14 -5.45 7.82
C GLU A 54 8.28 -6.16 7.10
N ILE A 55 8.07 -6.62 5.86
CA ILE A 55 9.14 -7.20 5.05
C ILE A 55 10.26 -6.20 4.79
N LYS A 56 9.93 -4.93 4.51
CA LYS A 56 10.96 -3.89 4.33
C LYS A 56 11.79 -3.70 5.60
N LYS A 57 11.16 -3.66 6.77
CA LYS A 57 11.86 -3.59 8.06
C LYS A 57 12.76 -4.80 8.27
N LEU A 58 12.26 -6.01 7.99
CA LEU A 58 13.03 -7.26 8.06
C LEU A 58 14.24 -7.26 7.12
N ARG A 59 14.09 -6.79 5.89
CA ARG A 59 15.21 -6.65 4.94
C ARG A 59 16.25 -5.66 5.45
N GLN A 60 15.83 -4.54 6.05
CA GLN A 60 16.77 -3.58 6.65
C GLN A 60 17.53 -4.19 7.83
N LEU A 61 16.87 -5.02 8.66
CA LEU A 61 17.52 -5.72 9.77
C LEU A 61 18.54 -6.78 9.30
N LEU A 62 18.21 -7.50 8.22
CA LEU A 62 19.13 -8.42 7.55
C LEU A 62 20.37 -7.69 7.01
N LEU A 63 20.18 -6.57 6.30
CA LEU A 63 21.28 -5.76 5.76
C LEU A 63 22.17 -5.15 6.85
N LYS A 64 21.60 -4.84 8.01
CA LYS A 64 22.34 -4.34 9.19
C LYS A 64 23.10 -5.44 9.93
N GLY A 65 23.04 -6.70 9.48
CA GLY A 65 23.68 -7.84 10.13
C GLY A 65 23.10 -8.18 11.51
N LYS A 66 21.96 -7.57 11.88
CA LYS A 66 21.28 -7.83 13.16
C LYS A 66 20.42 -9.09 13.14
N LEU A 67 20.25 -9.67 11.97
CA LEU A 67 19.34 -10.78 11.73
C LEU A 67 19.99 -11.76 10.77
N ASP A 68 20.00 -13.05 11.13
CA ASP A 68 20.55 -14.08 10.27
C ASP A 68 19.61 -14.37 9.08
N LYS A 69 20.16 -14.84 7.95
CA LYS A 69 19.39 -15.21 6.76
C LYS A 69 18.35 -16.28 7.07
N ARG A 70 18.61 -17.20 8.00
CA ARG A 70 17.63 -18.23 8.40
C ARG A 70 16.48 -17.62 9.19
N GLN A 71 16.79 -16.74 10.15
CA GLN A 71 15.79 -16.01 10.92
C GLN A 71 14.93 -15.12 10.01
N PHE A 72 15.54 -14.46 9.02
CA PHE A 72 14.81 -13.71 7.99
C PHE A 72 13.79 -14.59 7.26
N LEU A 73 14.22 -15.75 6.77
CA LEU A 73 13.35 -16.65 6.01
C LEU A 73 12.22 -17.21 6.89
N HIS A 74 12.51 -17.57 8.14
CA HIS A 74 11.51 -18.05 9.09
C HIS A 74 10.45 -16.98 9.39
N ILE A 75 10.87 -15.76 9.74
CA ILE A 75 9.93 -14.67 10.04
C ILE A 75 9.15 -14.27 8.78
N ARG A 76 9.79 -14.20 7.62
CA ARG A 76 9.11 -13.89 6.35
C ARG A 76 8.05 -14.92 6.00
N ASP A 77 8.36 -16.22 6.15
CA ASP A 77 7.43 -17.29 5.83
C ASP A 77 6.24 -17.28 6.81
N ASN A 78 6.46 -16.95 8.10
CA ASN A 78 5.38 -16.75 9.08
C ASN A 78 4.50 -15.54 8.74
N LEU A 79 5.10 -14.38 8.45
CA LEU A 79 4.36 -13.17 8.07
C LEU A 79 3.51 -13.39 6.82
N LYS A 80 4.03 -14.14 5.85
CA LYS A 80 3.27 -14.47 4.63
C LYS A 80 2.07 -15.36 4.95
N MET A 81 2.20 -16.26 5.91
CA MET A 81 1.09 -17.11 6.34
C MET A 81 0.03 -16.31 7.08
N GLU A 82 0.43 -15.38 7.95
CA GLU A 82 -0.48 -14.49 8.68
C GLU A 82 -1.28 -13.60 7.71
N ASP A 83 -0.61 -13.01 6.72
CA ASP A 83 -1.24 -12.19 5.66
C ASP A 83 -2.30 -13.00 4.89
N LEU A 84 -1.97 -14.23 4.46
CA LEU A 84 -2.93 -15.13 3.80
C LEU A 84 -4.11 -15.51 4.69
N PHE A 85 -3.88 -15.71 5.99
CA PHE A 85 -4.95 -16.04 6.93
C PHE A 85 -5.87 -14.85 7.16
N ALA A 86 -5.32 -13.63 7.25
CA ALA A 86 -6.11 -12.40 7.35
C ALA A 86 -7.00 -12.21 6.11
N ASP A 87 -6.44 -12.35 4.91
CA ASP A 87 -7.19 -12.26 3.64
C ASP A 87 -8.32 -13.29 3.56
N GLU A 88 -8.04 -14.56 3.90
CA GLU A 88 -9.06 -15.62 3.87
C GLU A 88 -10.15 -15.38 4.93
N THR A 89 -9.78 -14.91 6.12
CA THR A 89 -10.73 -14.57 7.20
C THR A 89 -11.61 -13.38 6.81
N GLU A 90 -11.03 -12.32 6.25
CA GLU A 90 -11.78 -11.16 5.77
C GLU A 90 -12.77 -11.58 4.68
N ARG A 91 -12.36 -12.47 3.77
CA ARG A 91 -13.25 -13.02 2.74
C ARG A 91 -14.42 -13.79 3.36
N LEU A 92 -14.19 -14.61 4.39
CA LEU A 92 -15.26 -15.30 5.12
C LEU A 92 -16.21 -14.32 5.80
N ASP A 93 -15.67 -13.30 6.47
CA ASP A 93 -16.44 -12.26 7.15
C ASP A 93 -17.31 -11.47 6.16
N ASN A 94 -16.76 -11.14 4.99
CA ASN A 94 -17.50 -10.49 3.90
C ASN A 94 -18.61 -11.41 3.37
N MET A 95 -18.38 -12.71 3.23
CA MET A 95 -19.41 -13.67 2.82
C MET A 95 -20.57 -13.73 3.84
N LEU A 96 -20.26 -13.72 5.13
CA LEU A 96 -21.27 -13.69 6.20
C LEU A 96 -22.04 -12.36 6.20
N LYS A 97 -21.33 -11.22 6.12
CA LYS A 97 -21.92 -9.86 6.11
C LYS A 97 -22.87 -9.65 4.94
N HIS A 98 -22.51 -10.18 3.76
CA HIS A 98 -23.34 -10.13 2.57
C HIS A 98 -24.40 -11.25 2.50
N LYS A 99 -24.62 -11.99 3.60
CA LYS A 99 -25.58 -13.11 3.70
C LYS A 99 -25.41 -14.15 2.58
N LYS A 100 -24.20 -14.31 2.06
CA LYS A 100 -23.84 -15.36 1.08
C LYS A 100 -23.51 -16.69 1.76
N MET A 101 -23.44 -16.68 3.09
CA MET A 101 -23.14 -17.84 3.93
C MET A 101 -23.92 -17.76 5.23
N ASP A 102 -24.48 -18.89 5.66
CA ASP A 102 -25.14 -19.02 6.95
C ASP A 102 -24.13 -18.98 8.11
N SER A 103 -24.57 -18.49 9.27
CA SER A 103 -23.71 -18.36 10.46
C SER A 103 -23.09 -19.69 10.90
N ASP A 104 -23.85 -20.78 10.84
CA ASP A 104 -23.37 -22.11 11.21
C ASP A 104 -22.31 -22.64 10.22
N THR A 105 -22.49 -22.38 8.92
CA THR A 105 -21.48 -22.69 7.90
C THR A 105 -20.22 -21.84 8.09
N TYR A 106 -20.37 -20.54 8.42
CA TYR A 106 -19.24 -19.66 8.73
C TYR A 106 -18.39 -20.19 9.89
N VAL A 107 -19.02 -20.61 11.00
CA VAL A 107 -18.30 -21.14 12.18
C VAL A 107 -17.48 -22.39 11.80
N ARG A 108 -18.06 -23.31 11.02
CA ARG A 108 -17.33 -24.49 10.54
C ARG A 108 -16.16 -24.11 9.64
N MET A 109 -16.39 -23.22 8.66
CA MET A 109 -15.37 -22.79 7.71
C MET A 109 -14.21 -22.08 8.42
N LYS A 110 -14.53 -21.19 9.38
CA LYS A 110 -13.53 -20.49 10.20
C LYS A 110 -12.68 -21.46 11.00
N LYS A 111 -13.31 -22.47 11.63
CA LYS A 111 -12.58 -23.50 12.38
C LYS A 111 -11.65 -24.31 11.48
N ILE A 112 -12.08 -24.67 10.27
CA ILE A 112 -11.24 -25.38 9.29
C ILE A 112 -10.06 -24.51 8.86
N LEU A 113 -10.29 -23.21 8.65
CA LEU A 113 -9.26 -22.26 8.30
C LEU A 113 -8.20 -22.15 9.40
N GLU A 114 -8.63 -22.00 10.65
CA GLU A 114 -7.75 -21.96 11.84
C GLU A 114 -6.91 -23.25 11.95
N MET A 115 -7.53 -24.43 11.83
CA MET A 115 -6.80 -25.70 11.89
C MET A 115 -5.73 -25.80 10.79
N ARG A 116 -6.06 -25.45 9.54
CA ARG A 116 -5.10 -25.45 8.43
C ARG A 116 -3.97 -24.45 8.63
N PHE A 117 -4.28 -23.29 9.20
CA PHE A 117 -3.29 -22.28 9.52
C PHE A 117 -2.30 -22.79 10.57
N THR A 118 -2.79 -23.37 11.67
CA THR A 118 -1.95 -23.97 12.71
C THR A 118 -1.06 -25.08 12.16
N GLU A 119 -1.62 -26.01 11.36
CA GLU A 119 -0.82 -27.08 10.74
C GLU A 119 0.30 -26.54 9.84
N ARG A 120 0.04 -25.46 9.10
CA ARG A 120 1.05 -24.84 8.23
C ARG A 120 2.12 -24.11 9.04
N LEU A 121 1.75 -23.41 10.11
CA LEU A 121 2.70 -22.79 11.04
C LEU A 121 3.59 -23.84 11.70
N GLU A 122 3.02 -24.97 12.12
CA GLU A 122 3.79 -26.08 12.68
C GLU A 122 4.80 -26.64 11.67
N LYS A 123 4.41 -26.82 10.41
CA LYS A 123 5.32 -27.26 9.34
C LYS A 123 6.47 -26.27 9.11
N ILE A 124 6.19 -24.97 9.15
CA ILE A 124 7.22 -23.93 9.05
C ILE A 124 8.16 -24.04 10.25
N ASN A 125 7.61 -24.07 11.47
CA ASN A 125 8.43 -24.19 12.69
C ASN A 125 9.29 -25.46 12.68
N GLN A 126 8.73 -26.62 12.28
CA GLN A 126 9.49 -27.86 12.14
C GLN A 126 10.64 -27.70 11.12
N LYS A 127 10.36 -27.18 9.91
CA LYS A 127 11.37 -26.96 8.86
C LYS A 127 12.59 -26.17 9.37
N TYR A 128 12.36 -25.13 10.16
CA TYR A 128 13.44 -24.29 10.69
C TYR A 128 14.04 -24.81 12.01
N ASN A 129 13.31 -25.61 12.79
CA ASN A 129 13.83 -26.30 13.98
C ASN A 129 14.73 -27.50 13.61
N PHE A 130 14.39 -28.30 12.60
CA PHE A 130 15.25 -29.38 12.09
C PHE A 130 16.59 -28.84 11.57
N ALA A 131 16.59 -27.67 10.93
CA ALA A 131 17.80 -27.01 10.44
C ALA A 131 18.71 -26.47 11.57
N LYS A 132 18.20 -26.36 12.81
CA LYS A 132 18.96 -25.95 14.00
C LYS A 132 19.66 -27.12 14.69
N SER A 133 19.16 -28.35 14.53
CA SER A 133 19.72 -29.57 15.16
C SER A 133 20.81 -30.25 14.33
N THR A 134 21.03 -29.83 13.08
CA THR A 134 22.03 -30.39 12.15
C THR A 134 23.35 -29.62 12.11
N VAL A 135 23.59 -28.72 13.08
CA VAL A 135 24.83 -27.96 13.26
C VAL A 135 25.45 -28.31 14.60
#